data_AF-A0A4U0PPV4-F1
#
_entry.id   AF-A0A4U0PPV4-F1
#
_cell.length_a   1.000
_cell.length_b   1.000
_cell.length_c   1.000
_cell.angle_alpha   90.00
_cell.angle_beta   90.00
_cell.angle_gamma   90.00
#
_symmetry.space_group_name_H-M   'P 1'
#
loop_
_entity.id
_entity.type
_entity.pdbx_description
1 polymer ?
#
loop_
_entity_poly.entity_id
_entity_poly.type
_entity_poly.pdbx_seq_one_letter_code
_entity_poly.pdbx_strand_id
1 'polypeptide(L)'
;MRTYQYLLIAALAMPFAASAADETAPDTTASADPLVTQCYQRLQKRVPKRTQYSAVKATDAQLAAGTVERWEQAFTPRLSTVVATRVQFEGTGTRGGKKLPVILKCGLNDDKIASWEIEQKRN
;
A
#
# COMPACT_ATOMS: atom_id res chain seq x y z
N MET A 1 -23.71 77.66 -12.40
CA MET A 1 -22.33 77.15 -12.52
C MET A 1 -22.14 76.08 -11.45
N ARG A 2 -22.18 74.79 -11.84
CA ARG A 2 -22.04 73.63 -10.95
C ARG A 2 -20.71 72.96 -11.28
N THR A 3 -19.80 72.93 -10.33
CA THR A 3 -18.53 72.20 -10.38
C THR A 3 -18.77 70.73 -10.02
N TYR A 4 -18.27 69.86 -10.90
CA TYR A 4 -18.36 68.40 -10.85
C TYR A 4 -17.24 67.84 -9.96
N GLN A 5 -17.58 66.94 -9.04
CA GLN A 5 -16.60 66.05 -8.39
C GLN A 5 -16.89 64.61 -8.82
N TYR A 6 -15.95 64.04 -9.56
CA TYR A 6 -16.00 62.70 -10.13
C TYR A 6 -15.58 61.66 -9.08
N LEU A 7 -16.43 60.66 -8.82
CA LEU A 7 -16.03 59.37 -8.28
C LEU A 7 -16.44 58.30 -9.29
N LEU A 8 -15.45 57.79 -10.03
CA LEU A 8 -15.54 56.66 -10.93
C LEU A 8 -15.77 55.38 -10.11
N ILE A 9 -16.97 54.80 -10.22
CA ILE A 9 -17.23 53.41 -9.80
C ILE A 9 -16.86 52.52 -10.98
N ALA A 10 -15.74 51.81 -10.84
CA ALA A 10 -15.27 50.87 -11.84
C ALA A 10 -16.04 49.54 -11.76
N ALA A 11 -16.70 49.23 -12.87
CA ALA A 11 -16.88 47.91 -13.48
C ALA A 11 -17.47 46.76 -12.64
N LEU A 12 -18.79 46.62 -12.77
CA LEU A 12 -19.48 45.33 -12.88
C LEU A 12 -18.84 44.49 -13.99
N ALA A 13 -18.36 43.30 -13.65
CA ALA A 13 -18.28 42.15 -14.53
C ALA A 13 -18.28 40.87 -13.69
N MET A 14 -19.47 40.41 -13.29
CA MET A 14 -19.68 38.99 -13.00
C MET A 14 -19.87 38.27 -14.33
N PRO A 15 -19.02 37.29 -14.66
CA PRO A 15 -19.47 36.08 -15.31
C PRO A 15 -19.51 34.97 -14.25
N PHE A 16 -20.72 34.62 -13.87
CA PHE A 16 -21.04 33.37 -13.19
C PHE A 16 -20.75 32.23 -14.18
N ALA A 17 -19.49 31.78 -14.21
CA ALA A 17 -19.06 30.60 -14.94
C ALA A 17 -18.81 29.50 -13.91
N ALA A 18 -19.68 28.49 -13.95
CA ALA A 18 -19.58 27.25 -13.20
C ALA A 18 -18.14 26.70 -13.26
N SER A 19 -17.44 26.74 -12.14
CA SER A 19 -16.31 25.85 -11.89
C SER A 19 -16.92 24.66 -11.15
N ALA A 20 -17.23 23.61 -11.89
CA ALA A 20 -16.34 22.47 -12.05
C ALA A 20 -16.16 21.78 -10.69
N ALA A 21 -16.72 20.56 -10.61
CA ALA A 21 -16.57 19.65 -9.51
C ALA A 21 -15.15 19.76 -8.93
N ASP A 22 -15.07 20.11 -7.64
CA ASP A 22 -13.81 20.00 -6.93
C ASP A 22 -13.45 18.53 -6.93
N GLU A 23 -12.52 18.27 -7.83
CA GLU A 23 -11.83 17.03 -8.10
C GLU A 23 -10.97 16.72 -6.89
N THR A 24 -11.57 16.13 -5.84
CA THR A 24 -10.81 15.27 -4.93
C THR A 24 -10.82 13.86 -5.48
N ALA A 25 -10.25 13.71 -6.69
CA ALA A 25 -9.63 12.45 -7.04
C ALA A 25 -8.48 12.27 -6.03
N PRO A 26 -8.46 11.20 -5.21
CA PRO A 26 -7.22 10.83 -4.57
C PRO A 26 -6.31 10.35 -5.69
N ASP A 27 -5.56 11.27 -6.30
CA ASP A 27 -4.35 10.93 -7.04
C ASP A 27 -3.27 10.58 -6.00
N THR A 28 -3.58 9.56 -5.20
CA THR A 28 -2.60 8.85 -4.41
C THR A 28 -1.98 7.92 -5.42
N THR A 29 -0.81 8.28 -5.96
CA THR A 29 0.12 7.24 -6.39
C THR A 29 0.34 6.39 -5.14
N ALA A 30 -0.44 5.32 -4.99
CA ALA A 30 -0.55 4.55 -3.77
C ALA A 30 0.84 4.02 -3.47
N SER A 31 1.56 4.72 -2.60
CA SER A 31 2.90 4.36 -2.22
C SER A 31 2.75 3.23 -1.22
N ALA A 32 3.44 2.13 -1.46
CA ALA A 32 3.37 0.97 -0.59
C ALA A 32 3.66 1.37 0.85
N ASP A 33 2.81 0.91 1.78
CA ASP A 33 3.02 1.10 3.21
C ASP A 33 4.46 0.69 3.59
N PRO A 34 5.17 1.48 4.41
CA PRO A 34 6.56 1.17 4.78
C PRO A 34 6.72 -0.22 5.39
N LEU A 35 5.73 -0.72 6.13
CA LEU A 35 5.74 -2.07 6.71
C LEU A 35 5.60 -3.15 5.63
N VAL A 36 4.82 -2.89 4.58
CA VAL A 36 4.71 -3.79 3.41
C VAL A 36 6.05 -3.87 2.68
N THR A 37 6.68 -2.72 2.43
CA THR A 37 8.01 -2.67 1.81
C THR A 37 9.06 -3.40 2.66
N GLN A 38 9.07 -3.17 3.97
CA GLN A 38 10.00 -3.82 4.90
C GLN A 38 9.80 -5.35 4.92
N CYS A 39 8.55 -5.81 4.98
CA CYS A 39 8.20 -7.22 4.88
C CYS A 39 8.72 -7.84 3.58
N TYR A 40 8.46 -7.19 2.44
CA TYR A 40 8.92 -7.65 1.13
C TYR A 40 10.44 -7.79 1.04
N GLN A 41 11.19 -6.76 1.44
CA GLN A 41 12.66 -6.79 1.43
C GLN A 41 13.22 -7.92 2.31
N ARG A 42 12.58 -8.18 3.46
CA ARG A 42 13.00 -9.28 4.34
C ARG A 42 12.72 -10.64 3.71
N LEU A 43 11.55 -10.78 3.08
CA LEU A 43 11.16 -12.01 2.41
C LEU A 43 12.08 -12.33 1.24
N GLN A 44 12.44 -11.36 0.39
CA GLN A 44 13.40 -11.58 -0.70
C GLN A 44 14.71 -12.26 -0.24
N LYS A 45 15.19 -11.93 0.97
CA LYS A 45 16.42 -12.51 1.54
C LYS A 45 16.22 -13.89 2.17
N ARG A 46 15.04 -14.16 2.73
CA ARG A 46 14.75 -15.39 3.51
C ARG A 46 14.14 -16.49 2.67
N VAL A 47 13.26 -16.15 1.74
CA VAL A 47 12.46 -17.10 0.97
C VAL A 47 13.31 -18.12 0.21
N PRO A 48 14.36 -17.73 -0.54
CA PRO A 48 15.21 -18.69 -1.27
C PRO A 48 15.96 -19.68 -0.36
N LYS A 49 16.16 -19.32 0.92
CA LYS A 49 16.97 -20.11 1.87
C LYS A 49 16.13 -21.00 2.78
N ARG A 50 14.84 -20.70 2.92
CA ARG A 50 13.97 -21.29 3.96
C ARG A 50 12.67 -21.87 3.39
N THR A 51 12.47 -21.81 2.08
CA THR A 51 11.29 -22.35 1.41
C THR A 51 11.66 -23.07 0.12
N GLN A 52 10.66 -23.72 -0.48
CA GLN A 52 10.75 -24.34 -1.80
C GLN A 52 10.76 -23.35 -2.97
N TYR A 53 10.60 -22.05 -2.73
CA TYR A 53 10.63 -21.02 -3.77
C TYR A 53 12.05 -20.50 -3.94
N SER A 54 12.56 -20.47 -5.18
CA SER A 54 13.87 -19.90 -5.50
C SER A 54 13.88 -18.38 -5.50
N ALA A 55 12.73 -17.74 -5.71
CA ALA A 55 12.55 -16.29 -5.65
C ALA A 55 11.11 -15.91 -5.36
N VAL A 56 10.90 -14.72 -4.80
CA VAL A 56 9.60 -14.05 -4.72
C VAL A 56 9.71 -12.64 -5.27
N LYS A 57 8.69 -12.21 -6.01
CA LYS A 57 8.58 -10.87 -6.58
C LYS A 57 7.17 -10.33 -6.36
N ALA A 58 7.07 -9.05 -6.07
CA ALA A 58 5.81 -8.31 -6.08
C ALA A 58 6.00 -7.06 -6.95
N THR A 59 4.96 -6.66 -7.68
CA THR A 59 4.95 -5.39 -8.40
C THR A 59 4.63 -4.24 -7.44
N ASP A 60 4.94 -3.00 -7.82
CA ASP A 60 4.64 -1.85 -6.97
C ASP A 60 3.15 -1.73 -6.68
N ALA A 61 2.29 -2.04 -7.67
CA ALA A 61 0.84 -2.12 -7.46
C ALA A 61 0.43 -3.19 -6.43
N GLN A 62 1.11 -4.34 -6.40
CA GLN A 62 0.84 -5.38 -5.40
C GLN A 62 1.31 -4.98 -4.01
N LEU A 63 2.43 -4.25 -3.91
CA LEU A 63 2.92 -3.72 -2.64
C LEU A 63 2.02 -2.57 -2.14
N ALA A 64 1.55 -1.72 -3.04
CA ALA A 64 0.58 -0.67 -2.75
C ALA A 64 -0.78 -1.21 -2.29
N ALA A 65 -1.20 -2.34 -2.85
CA ALA A 65 -2.40 -3.06 -2.44
C ALA A 65 -2.20 -3.93 -1.18
N GLY A 66 -1.02 -3.88 -0.56
CA GLY A 66 -0.74 -4.61 0.67
C GLY A 66 -1.60 -4.11 1.83
N THR A 67 -2.08 -5.03 2.65
CA THR A 67 -2.90 -4.74 3.83
C THR A 67 -2.05 -4.82 5.08
N VAL A 68 -2.22 -3.83 5.96
CA VAL A 68 -1.64 -3.80 7.31
C VAL A 68 -2.79 -3.75 8.30
N GLU A 69 -2.83 -4.70 9.23
CA GLU A 69 -3.89 -4.78 10.23
C GLU A 69 -3.36 -5.18 11.60
N ARG A 70 -4.04 -4.74 12.65
CA ARG A 70 -3.80 -5.19 14.01
C ARG A 70 -4.33 -6.62 14.15
N TRP A 71 -3.49 -7.54 14.60
CA TRP A 71 -3.79 -8.97 14.65
C TRP A 71 -3.89 -9.49 16.08
N GLU A 72 -2.90 -9.17 16.93
CA GLU A 72 -2.79 -9.58 18.36
C GLU A 72 -3.05 -11.07 18.63
N GLN A 73 -2.75 -11.91 17.66
CA GLN A 73 -2.98 -13.34 17.72
C GLN A 73 -1.80 -14.11 17.12
N ALA A 74 -1.81 -15.43 17.28
CA ALA A 74 -0.88 -16.31 16.59
C ALA A 74 -0.97 -16.06 15.08
N PHE A 75 0.18 -15.88 14.45
CA PHE A 75 0.26 -15.51 13.04
C PHE A 75 -0.34 -16.59 12.11
N THR A 76 -0.11 -17.86 12.44
CA THR A 76 -0.84 -19.00 11.87
C THR A 76 -1.03 -20.07 12.96
N PRO A 77 -1.97 -21.02 12.83
CA PRO A 77 -2.17 -22.08 13.83
C PRO A 77 -0.91 -22.93 14.09
N ARG A 78 0.03 -22.92 13.15
CA ARG A 78 1.31 -23.63 13.22
C ARG A 78 2.40 -22.83 13.93
N LEU A 79 2.23 -21.52 14.04
CA LEU A 79 3.20 -20.59 14.63
C LEU A 79 2.59 -20.01 15.91
N SER A 80 3.08 -20.48 17.06
CA SER A 80 2.64 -20.00 18.38
C SER A 80 3.06 -18.56 18.68
N THR A 81 3.82 -17.92 17.80
CA THR A 81 4.23 -16.53 17.95
C THR A 81 3.04 -15.60 17.75
N VAL A 82 2.63 -14.96 18.85
CA VAL A 82 1.67 -13.86 18.82
C VAL A 82 2.34 -12.64 18.19
N VAL A 83 1.63 -12.02 17.25
CA VAL A 83 2.10 -10.83 16.54
C VAL A 83 1.11 -9.68 16.70
N ALA A 84 1.60 -8.48 16.96
CA ALA A 84 0.77 -7.29 17.13
C ALA A 84 0.16 -6.85 15.79
N THR A 85 0.97 -6.87 14.72
CA THR A 85 0.58 -6.41 13.39
C THR A 85 0.76 -7.52 12.37
N ARG A 86 -0.21 -7.68 11.47
CA ARG A 86 -0.12 -8.54 10.30
C ARG A 86 -0.03 -7.69 9.04
N VAL A 87 0.94 -8.02 8.20
CA VAL A 87 1.14 -7.46 6.87
C VAL A 87 0.90 -8.56 5.86
N GLN A 88 0.06 -8.30 4.86
CA GLN A 88 -0.25 -9.25 3.80
C GLN A 88 -0.28 -8.57 2.44
N PHE A 89 0.31 -9.18 1.43
CA PHE A 89 0.24 -8.70 0.05
C PHE A 89 0.41 -9.85 -0.95
N GLU A 90 -0.04 -9.62 -2.18
CA GLU A 90 0.10 -10.61 -3.26
C GLU A 90 1.47 -10.52 -3.93
N GLY A 91 1.90 -11.64 -4.50
CA GLY A 91 3.13 -11.70 -5.26
C GLY A 91 3.22 -12.94 -6.13
N THR A 92 4.41 -13.13 -6.69
CA THR A 92 4.76 -14.28 -7.54
C THR A 92 5.96 -14.99 -6.94
N GLY A 93 5.78 -16.26 -6.58
CA GLY A 93 6.85 -17.16 -6.19
C GLY A 93 7.35 -17.96 -7.39
N THR A 94 8.65 -18.16 -7.50
CA THR A 94 9.25 -19.05 -8.51
C THR A 94 9.61 -20.38 -7.85
N ARG A 95 9.08 -21.49 -8.34
CA ARG A 95 9.35 -22.85 -7.84
C ARG A 95 9.57 -23.80 -9.01
N GLY A 96 10.72 -24.46 -9.06
CA GLY A 96 11.06 -25.40 -10.15
C GLY A 96 10.93 -24.78 -11.56
N GLY A 97 11.34 -23.53 -11.72
CA GLY A 97 11.22 -22.78 -12.98
C GLY A 97 9.83 -22.23 -13.31
N LYS A 98 8.80 -22.59 -12.53
CA LYS A 98 7.42 -22.10 -12.72
C LYS A 98 7.14 -20.89 -11.84
N LYS A 99 6.43 -19.90 -12.38
CA LYS A 99 5.90 -18.76 -11.65
C LYS A 99 4.52 -19.12 -11.11
N LEU A 100 4.33 -18.98 -9.81
CA LEU A 100 3.09 -19.32 -9.11
C LEU A 100 2.61 -18.10 -8.31
N PRO A 101 1.29 -17.81 -8.32
CA PRO A 101 0.74 -16.76 -7.47
C PRO A 101 0.89 -17.17 -6.00
N VAL A 102 1.36 -16.24 -5.18
CA VAL A 102 1.57 -16.45 -3.74
C VAL A 102 1.04 -15.27 -2.96
N ILE A 103 0.64 -15.53 -1.72
CA ILE A 103 0.33 -14.52 -0.72
C ILE A 103 1.49 -14.49 0.26
N LEU A 104 2.08 -13.32 0.42
CA LEU A 104 3.20 -13.07 1.31
C LEU A 104 2.66 -12.45 2.58
N LYS A 105 3.00 -13.04 3.72
CA LYS A 105 2.53 -12.60 5.03
C LYS A 105 3.73 -12.33 5.94
N CYS A 106 3.72 -11.24 6.69
CA CYS A 106 4.62 -11.01 7.82
C CYS A 106 3.83 -10.68 9.08
N GLY A 107 4.26 -11.20 10.21
CA GLY A 107 3.80 -10.81 11.52
C GLY A 107 4.87 -9.97 12.21
N LEU A 108 4.49 -8.81 12.75
CA LEU A 108 5.40 -7.86 13.37
C LEU A 108 5.05 -7.63 14.85
N ASN A 109 6.11 -7.41 15.64
CA ASN A 109 6.07 -6.90 17.01
C ASN A 109 7.06 -5.73 17.09
N ASP A 110 6.63 -4.57 17.60
CA ASP A 110 7.48 -3.37 17.73
C ASP A 110 8.25 -3.04 16.42
N ASP A 111 7.54 -3.04 15.28
CA ASP A 111 8.08 -2.79 13.94
C ASP A 111 9.18 -3.77 13.46
N LYS A 112 9.33 -4.90 14.17
CA LYS A 112 10.23 -6.00 13.81
C LYS A 112 9.43 -7.19 13.35
N ILE A 113 9.83 -7.75 12.21
CA ILE A 113 9.25 -8.99 11.68
C ILE A 113 9.58 -10.15 12.64
N ALA A 114 8.58 -10.57 13.40
CA ALA A 114 8.62 -11.64 14.37
C ALA A 114 8.39 -13.01 13.70
N SER A 115 7.49 -13.07 12.71
CA SER A 115 7.24 -14.27 11.91
C SER A 115 6.87 -13.91 10.47
N TRP A 116 6.92 -14.89 9.57
CA TRP A 116 6.54 -14.71 8.17
C TRP A 116 6.14 -16.03 7.55
N GLU A 117 5.30 -15.97 6.51
CA GLU A 117 4.82 -17.14 5.79
C GLU A 117 4.58 -16.81 4.31
N ILE A 118 4.68 -17.83 3.46
CA ILE A 118 4.27 -17.76 2.07
C ILE A 118 3.20 -18.81 1.84
N GLU A 119 2.05 -18.37 1.37
CA GLU A 119 0.97 -19.25 0.99
C GLU A 119 0.87 -19.28 -0.54
N GLN A 120 0.79 -20.47 -1.13
CA GLN A 120 0.46 -20.58 -2.54
C GLN A 120 -1.02 -20.27 -2.71
N LYS A 121 -1.36 -19.27 -3.53
CA LYS A 121 -2.75 -18.99 -3.88
C LYS A 121 -3.29 -20.19 -4.68
N ARG A 122 -4.22 -20.93 -4.08
CA ARG A 122 -4.95 -21.99 -4.79
C ARG A 122 -6.18 -21.34 -5.42
N ASN A 123 -6.31 -21.46 -6.74
CA ASN A 123 -7.55 -21.13 -7.44
C ASN A 123 -8.63 -22.16 -7.11
#